data_AF-A0A976B3K3-F1
#
_entry.id   AF-A0A976B3K3-F1
#
_cell.length_a   1.000
_cell.length_b   1.000
_cell.length_c   1.000
_cell.angle_alpha   90.00
_cell.angle_beta   90.00
_cell.angle_gamma   90.00
#
_symmetry.space_group_name_H-M   'P 1'
#
loop_
_entity.id
_entity.type
_entity.pdbx_description
1 polymer ?
#
loop_
_entity_poly.entity_id
_entity_poly.type
_entity_poly.pdbx_seq_one_letter_code
_entity_poly.pdbx_strand_id
1 'polypeptide(L)' 'MKRKITDDVMAIQSRYREWVLDGGKDAARGEALLHELKISLAALFQVPGELTVLRQAKGSAGLELTVLRPE' A
#
# COMPACT_ATOMS: atom_id res chain seq x y z
N MET A 1 -17.23 7.13 6.98
CA MET A 1 -16.55 5.91 6.50
C MET A 1 -15.27 6.22 5.72
N LYS A 2 -15.32 7.01 4.63
CA LYS A 2 -14.12 7.36 3.83
C LYS A 2 -12.98 8.02 4.62
N ARG A 3 -13.28 8.92 5.57
CA ARG A 3 -12.27 9.60 6.42
C ARG A 3 -11.37 8.63 7.17
N LYS A 4 -11.96 7.62 7.82
CA LYS A 4 -11.24 6.58 8.55
C LYS A 4 -10.28 5.81 7.63
N ILE A 5 -10.73 5.46 6.42
CA ILE A 5 -9.90 4.73 5.44
C ILE A 5 -8.73 5.60 4.98
N THR A 6 -8.94 6.90 4.77
CA THR A 6 -7.86 7.84 4.45
C THR A 6 -6.83 7.93 5.59
N ASP A 7 -7.29 8.01 6.84
CA ASP A 7 -6.42 8.01 8.02
C ASP A 7 -5.62 6.70 8.12
N ASP A 8 -6.25 5.55 7.86
CA ASP A 8 -5.61 4.24 7.84
C ASP A 8 -4.51 4.16 6.75
N VAL A 9 -4.80 4.65 5.53
CA VAL A 9 -3.81 4.73 4.44
C VAL A 9 -2.60 5.57 4.83
N MET A 10 -2.82 6.74 5.42
CA MET A 10 -1.74 7.63 5.87
C MET A 10 -0.90 6.98 6.97
N ALA A 11 -1.53 6.30 7.93
CA ALA A 11 -0.84 5.60 9.01
C ALA A 11 0.02 4.43 8.48
N ILE A 12 -0.47 3.68 7.50
CA ILE A 12 0.30 2.59 6.86
C ILE A 12 1.48 3.16 6.08
N GLN A 13 1.28 4.25 5.31
CA GLN A 13 2.38 4.90 4.60
C GLN A 13 3.48 5.43 5.53
N SER A 14 3.11 5.99 6.69
CA SER A 14 4.09 6.45 7.69
C SER A 14 4.94 5.29 8.20
N ARG A 15 4.31 4.17 8.59
CA ARG A 15 5.01 2.96 9.04
C ARG A 15 5.90 2.34 7.96
N TYR A 16 5.45 2.35 6.71
CA TYR A 16 6.24 1.88 5.58
C TYR A 16 7.46 2.78 5.33
N ARG A 17 7.28 4.10 5.40
CA ARG A 17 8.40 5.05 5.29
C ARG A 17 9.44 4.83 6.40
N GLU A 18 9.01 4.67 7.65
CA GLU A 18 9.91 4.36 8.76
C GLU A 18 10.69 3.06 8.52
N TRP A 19 10.00 2.02 8.02
CA TRP A 19 10.65 0.77 7.64
C TRP A 19 11.72 0.95 6.55
N VAL A 20 11.42 1.74 5.51
CA VAL A 20 12.42 2.09 4.47
C VAL A 20 13.59 2.87 5.06
N LEU A 21 13.32 3.82 5.96
CA LEU A 21 14.35 4.65 6.61
C LEU A 21 15.27 3.84 7.54
N ASP A 22 14.78 2.77 8.16
CA ASP A 22 15.60 1.81 8.91
C ASP A 22 16.39 0.84 8.00
N GLY A 23 16.38 1.07 6.69
CA GLY A 23 17.10 0.28 5.69
C GLY A 23 16.36 -0.96 5.21
N GLY A 24 15.06 -1.07 5.48
CA GLY A 24 14.24 -2.17 4.99
C GLY A 24 14.69 -3.56 5.48
N LYS A 25 15.27 -3.63 6.68
CA LYS A 25 15.94 -4.84 7.22
C LYS A 25 15.02 -6.06 7.33
N ASP A 26 13.73 -5.83 7.57
CA ASP A 26 12.73 -6.88 7.73
C ASP A 26 11.80 -6.91 6.52
N ALA A 27 12.12 -7.74 5.53
CA ALA A 27 11.32 -7.88 4.32
C ALA A 27 9.88 -8.33 4.60
N ALA A 28 9.66 -9.19 5.61
CA ALA A 28 8.33 -9.69 5.97
C ALA A 28 7.45 -8.55 6.53
N ARG A 29 8.03 -7.66 7.33
CA ARG A 29 7.35 -6.44 7.78
C ARG A 29 7.02 -5.51 6.61
N GLY A 30 7.92 -5.38 5.65
CA GLY A 30 7.68 -4.62 4.41
C GLY A 30 6.47 -5.15 3.64
N GLU A 31 6.42 -6.47 3.40
CA GLU A 31 5.29 -7.12 2.72
C GLU A 31 3.98 -6.98 3.49
N ALA A 32 3.99 -7.14 4.81
CA ALA A 32 2.80 -6.98 5.64
C ALA A 32 2.20 -5.57 5.51
N LEU A 33 3.06 -4.53 5.53
CA LEU A 33 2.62 -3.13 5.37
C LEU A 33 2.06 -2.86 3.98
N LEU A 34 2.66 -3.43 2.93
CA LEU A 34 2.16 -3.32 1.56
C LEU A 34 0.79 -4.02 1.41
N HIS A 35 0.61 -5.15 2.08
CA HIS A 35 -0.65 -5.89 2.12
C HIS A 35 -1.75 -5.13 2.86
N GLU A 36 -1.47 -4.55 4.03
CA GLU A 36 -2.39 -3.66 4.74
C GLU A 36 -2.81 -2.47 3.86
N LEU A 37 -1.83 -1.83 3.21
CA LEU A 37 -2.08 -0.68 2.34
C LEU A 37 -3.00 -1.06 1.17
N LYS A 38 -2.76 -2.22 0.56
CA LYS A 38 -3.59 -2.77 -0.51
C LYS A 38 -5.05 -2.92 -0.06
N ILE A 39 -5.33 -3.49 1.11
CA ILE A 39 -6.70 -3.65 1.62
C ILE A 39 -7.38 -2.28 1.81
N SER A 40 -6.70 -1.33 2.44
CA SER A 40 -7.25 0.01 2.67
C SER A 40 -7.51 0.77 1.38
N LEU A 41 -6.64 0.64 0.38
CA LEU A 41 -6.83 1.26 -0.94
C LEU A 41 -7.98 0.61 -1.72
N ALA A 42 -8.16 -0.70 -1.64
CA ALA A 42 -9.30 -1.38 -2.26
C ALA A 42 -10.63 -0.85 -1.71
N ALA A 43 -10.69 -0.68 -0.38
CA ALA A 43 -11.84 -0.11 0.31
C ALA A 43 -12.06 1.38 -0.03
N LEU A 44 -10.99 2.16 -0.19
CA LEU A 44 -11.06 3.60 -0.49
C LEU A 44 -11.56 3.88 -1.90
N PHE A 45 -10.96 3.21 -2.89
CA PHE A 45 -11.21 3.47 -4.31
C PHE A 45 -12.41 2.69 -4.86
N GLN A 46 -13.02 1.79 -4.07
CA GLN A 46 -14.13 0.93 -4.50
C GLN A 46 -13.83 0.28 -5.86
N VAL A 47 -12.59 -0.15 -6.05
CA VAL A 47 -12.11 -0.53 -7.38
C VAL A 47 -12.85 -1.79 -7.82
N PRO A 48 -13.54 -1.79 -8.97
CA PRO A 48 -14.09 -3.01 -9.53
C PRO A 48 -12.91 -3.86 -10.03
N GLY A 49 -12.48 -4.82 -9.22
CA GLY A 49 -11.37 -5.72 -9.53
C GLY A 49 -10.49 -6.06 -8.33
N GLU A 50 -9.55 -6.98 -8.55
CA GLU A 50 -8.56 -7.34 -7.53
C GLU A 50 -7.35 -6.41 -7.66
N LEU A 51 -7.02 -5.67 -6.60
CA LEU A 51 -5.68 -5.12 -6.50
C LEU A 51 -4.71 -6.30 -6.48
N THR A 52 -3.64 -6.30 -7.25
CA THR A 52 -2.75 -7.48 -7.32
C THR A 52 -1.40 -7.21 -6.70
N VAL A 53 -0.72 -6.14 -7.10
CA VAL A 53 0.66 -5.86 -6.70
C VAL A 53 0.77 -4.43 -6.19
N LEU A 54 1.37 -4.28 -5.00
CA LEU A 54 1.80 -2.99 -4.47
C LEU A 54 3.30 -3.08 -4.22
N ARG A 55 4.09 -2.31 -4.96
CA ARG A 55 5.57 -2.36 -4.92
C ARG A 55 6.17 -0.97 -4.91
N GLN A 56 7.44 -0.85 -4.56
CA GLN A 56 8.16 0.41 -4.69
C GLN A 56 8.29 0.81 -6.17
N ALA A 57 7.94 2.06 -6.48
CA ALA A 57 8.05 2.60 -7.82
C ALA A 57 9.52 2.72 -8.23
N LYS A 58 9.87 2.19 -9.40
CA LYS A 58 11.27 2.15 -9.85
C LYS A 58 11.78 3.59 -10.08
N GLY A 59 12.82 3.99 -9.36
CA GLY A 59 13.42 5.33 -9.49
C GLY A 59 12.71 6.46 -8.74
N SER A 60 11.77 6.16 -7.84
CA SER A 60 11.18 7.16 -6.95
C SER A 60 10.95 6.62 -5.54
N ALA A 61 10.64 7.52 -4.60
CA ALA A 61 10.18 7.16 -3.25
C ALA A 61 8.68 6.76 -3.22
N GLY A 62 8.02 6.66 -4.37
CA GLY A 62 6.60 6.32 -4.48
C GLY A 62 6.33 4.81 -4.45
N LEU A 63 5.04 4.47 -4.40
CA LEU A 63 4.54 3.10 -4.52
C LEU A 63 3.74 2.95 -5.82
N GLU A 64 4.02 1.90 -6.58
CA GLU A 64 3.24 1.47 -7.74
C GLU A 64 2.16 0.47 -7.29
N LEU A 65 0.92 0.72 -7.69
CA LEU A 65 -0.22 -0.17 -7.47
C LEU A 65 -0.76 -0.67 -8.82
N THR A 66 -0.82 -1.99 -8.99
CA THR A 66 -1.46 -2.64 -10.13
C THR A 66 -2.87 -3.11 -9.76
N VAL A 67 -3.83 -2.75 -10.59
CA VAL A 67 -5.24 -3.16 -10.49
C VAL A 67 -5.55 -4.10 -11.65
N LEU A 68 -6.00 -5.32 -11.39
CA LEU A 68 -6.64 -6.16 -12.40
C LEU A 68 -8.15 -5.91 -12.38
N ARG A 69 -8.70 -5.43 -13.49
CA ARG A 69 -10.16 -5.32 -13.65
C ARG A 69 -10.67 -6.55 -14.40
N PRO A 70 -11.74 -7.22 -13.93
CA PRO A 70 -12.44 -8.19 -14.77
C PRO A 70 -13.02 -7.48 -15.98
N GLU A 71 -12.95 -8.15 -17.13
CA GLU A 71 -13.48 -7.67 -18.43
C GLU A 71 -15.01 -7.54 -18.41
#